data_AF-A0A7X8TKK8-F1
#
_entry.id   AF-A0A7X8TKK8-F1
#
_cell.length_a   1.000
_cell.length_b   1.000
_cell.length_c   1.000
_cell.angle_alpha   90.00
_cell.angle_beta   90.00
_cell.angle_gamma   90.00
#
_symmetry.space_group_name_H-M   'P 1'
#
loop_
_entity.id
_entity.type
_entity.pdbx_description
1 polymer ?
#
loop_
_entity_poly.entity_id
_entity_poly.type
_entity_poly.pdbx_seq_one_letter_code
_entity_poly.pdbx_strand_id
1 'polypeptide(L)'
;MLLQQVGVPAPKGRLFSQERFAEAASYAEEIGYPVVVKPLRGTHGRGVVTGISDEKELAWAFDSLAKSAHARDDVILEEHIEGEAYRIIVLGDEVVSALISRRGAVTGDGEKTVRELIEERQQQRLLNPHLMARPIRRGSRLTHLLARQDVTLDSVLEPGRTVEITYGSNTSQGGEHAQVLDRMHPSILEASVESVKALPGLGFGGVDFIISDIEKPLDQQRAAICEINSMPSVDSHEYPLYGEPISVPRKMVEASAEAAGISLREYNPHLSVHAEIDATDRNPRYRRWLRRQAMDLGLDCRLRPIGSRRIKVDLQGGAEPVAAWLALSIHSPYGLDPKKVEVIHA
;
A
#
# COMPACT_ATOMS: atom_id res chain seq x y z
N MET A 1 15.59 -1.74 -23.54
CA MET A 1 15.16 -0.86 -22.42
C MET A 1 16.25 -0.85 -21.35
N LEU A 2 16.37 0.23 -20.57
CA LEU A 2 17.45 0.43 -19.57
C LEU A 2 17.68 -0.79 -18.65
N LEU A 3 16.60 -1.42 -18.16
CA LEU A 3 16.67 -2.59 -17.29
C LEU A 3 17.36 -3.80 -17.95
N GLN A 4 17.09 -4.05 -19.22
CA GLN A 4 17.75 -5.12 -19.97
C GLN A 4 19.24 -4.84 -20.17
N GLN A 5 19.67 -3.57 -20.20
CA GLN A 5 21.08 -3.20 -20.35
C GLN A 5 21.89 -3.47 -19.09
N VAL A 6 21.26 -3.43 -17.91
CA VAL A 6 21.88 -3.76 -16.62
C VAL A 6 21.66 -5.22 -16.22
N GLY A 7 21.12 -6.06 -17.12
CA GLY A 7 21.00 -7.50 -16.91
C GLY A 7 19.91 -7.93 -15.92
N VAL A 8 19.00 -7.02 -15.51
CA VAL A 8 17.86 -7.36 -14.65
C VAL A 8 16.66 -7.80 -15.51
N PRO A 9 15.83 -8.74 -15.03
CA PRO A 9 14.72 -9.26 -15.83
C PRO A 9 13.64 -8.19 -16.02
N ALA A 10 13.21 -8.00 -17.26
CA ALA A 10 12.14 -7.09 -17.64
C ALA A 10 11.34 -7.70 -18.81
N PRO A 11 10.01 -7.47 -18.90
CA PRO A 11 9.21 -7.98 -19.99
C PRO A 11 9.75 -7.51 -21.34
N LYS A 12 9.82 -8.41 -22.32
CA LYS A 12 10.02 -8.03 -23.71
C LYS A 12 8.80 -7.25 -24.18
N GLY A 13 9.03 -6.07 -24.75
CA GLY A 13 7.94 -5.26 -25.27
C GLY A 13 8.40 -4.12 -26.17
N ARG A 14 7.43 -3.46 -26.79
CA ARG A 14 7.62 -2.34 -27.70
C ARG A 14 6.49 -1.32 -27.57
N LEU A 15 6.80 -0.06 -27.87
CA LEU A 15 5.86 1.05 -27.91
C LEU A 15 5.24 1.18 -29.31
N PHE A 16 3.93 1.39 -29.36
CA PHE A 16 3.14 1.62 -30.57
C PHE A 16 2.24 2.83 -30.36
N SER A 17 1.96 3.61 -31.41
CA SER A 17 0.85 4.56 -31.34
C SER A 17 -0.48 3.83 -31.51
N GLN A 18 -1.59 4.44 -31.08
CA GLN A 18 -2.92 3.84 -31.18
C GLN A 18 -3.32 3.47 -32.63
N GLU A 19 -2.82 4.20 -33.61
CA GLU A 19 -3.14 4.00 -35.02
C GLU A 19 -2.36 2.82 -35.65
N ARG A 20 -1.34 2.29 -34.95
CA ARG A 20 -0.42 1.25 -35.47
C ARG A 20 -0.79 -0.16 -35.01
N PHE A 21 -2.09 -0.46 -34.90
CA PHE A 21 -2.59 -1.77 -34.47
C PHE A 21 -2.00 -2.94 -35.27
N ALA A 22 -1.94 -2.84 -36.61
CA ALA A 22 -1.43 -3.93 -37.45
C ALA A 22 0.03 -4.30 -37.13
N GLU A 23 0.86 -3.32 -36.76
CA GLU A 23 2.24 -3.57 -36.35
C GLU A 23 2.32 -4.16 -34.94
N ALA A 24 1.45 -3.72 -34.04
CA ALA A 24 1.34 -4.29 -32.70
C ALA A 24 0.88 -5.76 -32.76
N ALA A 25 -0.09 -6.09 -33.62
CA ALA A 25 -0.56 -7.46 -33.84
C ALA A 25 0.56 -8.36 -34.40
N SER A 26 1.28 -7.90 -35.43
CA SER A 26 2.44 -8.61 -35.97
C SER A 26 3.52 -8.87 -34.91
N TYR A 27 3.79 -7.87 -34.05
CA TYR A 27 4.74 -8.03 -32.97
C TYR A 27 4.24 -8.97 -31.86
N ALA A 28 2.93 -9.01 -31.57
CA ALA A 28 2.35 -9.95 -30.62
C ALA A 28 2.54 -11.41 -31.07
N GLU A 29 2.37 -11.68 -32.36
CA GLU A 29 2.67 -12.98 -32.97
C GLU A 29 4.17 -13.31 -32.89
N GLU A 30 5.06 -12.32 -33.08
CA GLU A 30 6.51 -12.50 -32.98
C GLU A 30 6.96 -12.87 -31.55
N ILE A 31 6.45 -12.18 -30.53
CA ILE A 31 6.85 -12.42 -29.14
C ILE A 31 6.11 -13.61 -28.49
N GLY A 32 4.95 -13.97 -29.03
CA GLY A 32 4.08 -15.04 -28.54
C GLY A 32 3.07 -14.57 -27.49
N TYR A 33 1.85 -15.13 -27.58
CA TYR A 33 0.79 -14.95 -26.60
C TYR A 33 0.98 -15.84 -25.35
N PRO A 34 0.45 -15.45 -24.16
CA PRO A 34 -0.34 -14.25 -23.94
C PRO A 34 0.50 -12.96 -23.81
N VAL A 35 -0.13 -11.82 -24.11
CA VAL A 35 0.49 -10.48 -24.05
C VAL A 35 -0.28 -9.55 -23.10
N VAL A 36 0.36 -8.42 -22.77
CA VAL A 36 -0.18 -7.33 -21.96
C VAL A 36 -0.15 -6.05 -22.79
N VAL A 37 -1.22 -5.29 -22.71
CA VAL A 37 -1.34 -3.95 -23.30
C VAL A 37 -1.54 -2.93 -22.19
N LYS A 38 -0.72 -1.88 -22.17
CA LYS A 38 -0.80 -0.79 -21.19
C LYS A 38 -0.53 0.57 -21.83
N PRO A 39 -1.18 1.66 -21.41
CA PRO A 39 -0.84 3.00 -21.89
C PRO A 39 0.53 3.41 -21.34
N LEU A 40 1.30 4.16 -22.14
CA LEU A 40 2.59 4.72 -21.74
C LEU A 40 2.45 5.63 -20.50
N ARG A 41 1.32 6.32 -20.39
CA ARG A 41 0.99 7.23 -19.28
C ARG A 41 -0.17 6.64 -18.46
N GLY A 42 0.13 5.64 -17.65
CA GLY A 42 -0.82 5.00 -16.75
C GLY A 42 -0.47 5.21 -15.27
N THR A 43 -1.47 5.16 -14.39
CA THR A 43 -1.25 5.00 -12.93
C THR A 43 -2.30 4.05 -12.37
N HIS A 44 -1.93 3.30 -11.33
CA HIS A 44 -2.82 2.40 -10.60
C HIS A 44 -3.46 1.29 -11.46
N GLY A 45 -2.76 0.82 -12.49
CA GLY A 45 -3.26 -0.22 -13.40
C GLY A 45 -4.41 0.20 -14.30
N ARG A 46 -4.74 1.50 -14.38
CA ARG A 46 -5.79 2.00 -15.28
C ARG A 46 -5.36 1.85 -16.73
N GLY A 47 -6.22 1.26 -17.55
CA GLY A 47 -5.94 0.98 -18.96
C GLY A 47 -5.06 -0.24 -19.19
N VAL A 48 -4.63 -0.96 -18.14
CA VAL A 48 -3.87 -2.20 -18.32
C VAL A 48 -4.83 -3.35 -18.65
N VAL A 49 -4.59 -4.02 -19.76
CA VAL A 49 -5.30 -5.23 -20.18
C VAL A 49 -4.28 -6.37 -20.21
N THR A 50 -4.50 -7.40 -19.39
CA THR A 50 -3.59 -8.53 -19.22
C THR A 50 -4.20 -9.83 -19.76
N GLY A 51 -3.35 -10.81 -20.09
CA GLY A 51 -3.81 -12.15 -20.47
C GLY A 51 -4.48 -12.18 -21.84
N ILE A 52 -4.13 -11.23 -22.71
CA ILE A 52 -4.62 -11.18 -24.08
C ILE A 52 -4.05 -12.40 -24.78
N SER A 53 -4.91 -13.29 -25.26
CA SER A 53 -4.53 -14.62 -25.75
C SER A 53 -4.55 -14.75 -27.27
N ASP A 54 -5.14 -13.78 -27.98
CA ASP A 54 -5.23 -13.76 -29.43
C ASP A 54 -5.36 -12.32 -30.00
N GLU A 55 -5.31 -12.21 -31.33
CA GLU A 55 -5.44 -10.94 -32.05
C GLU A 55 -6.79 -10.24 -31.81
N LYS A 56 -7.86 -11.01 -31.60
CA LYS A 56 -9.21 -10.46 -31.39
C LYS A 56 -9.31 -9.77 -30.03
N GLU A 57 -8.77 -10.40 -28.99
CA GLU A 57 -8.64 -9.79 -27.67
C GLU A 57 -7.69 -8.59 -27.70
N LEU A 58 -6.63 -8.65 -28.51
CA LEU A 58 -5.72 -7.53 -28.71
C LEU A 58 -6.43 -6.32 -29.35
N ALA A 59 -7.23 -6.56 -30.38
CA ALA A 59 -8.04 -5.52 -31.03
C ALA A 59 -9.02 -4.88 -30.04
N TRP A 60 -9.67 -5.70 -29.22
CA TRP A 60 -10.54 -5.22 -28.15
C TRP A 60 -9.77 -4.37 -27.13
N ALA A 61 -8.55 -4.76 -26.74
CA ALA A 61 -7.74 -4.01 -25.79
C ALA A 61 -7.37 -2.61 -26.32
N PHE A 62 -6.95 -2.52 -27.59
CA PHE A 62 -6.66 -1.24 -28.27
C PHE A 62 -7.90 -0.34 -28.35
N ASP A 63 -9.05 -0.90 -28.78
CA ASP A 63 -10.32 -0.18 -28.86
C ASP A 63 -10.79 0.33 -27.50
N SER A 64 -10.64 -0.47 -26.44
CA SER A 64 -10.97 -0.09 -25.07
C SER A 64 -10.11 1.09 -24.59
N LEU A 65 -8.80 1.06 -24.87
CA LEU A 65 -7.90 2.17 -24.59
C LEU A 65 -8.26 3.43 -25.39
N ALA A 66 -8.59 3.28 -26.68
CA ALA A 66 -8.98 4.37 -27.56
C ALA A 66 -10.28 5.07 -27.12
N LYS A 67 -11.14 4.37 -26.37
CA LYS A 67 -12.39 4.89 -25.80
C LYS A 67 -12.24 5.39 -24.36
N SER A 68 -11.04 5.31 -23.80
CA SER A 68 -10.75 5.70 -22.42
C SER A 68 -10.08 7.08 -22.33
N ALA A 69 -9.71 7.49 -21.13
CA ALA A 69 -8.89 8.68 -20.93
C ALA A 69 -7.49 8.59 -21.59
N HIS A 70 -7.07 7.40 -22.01
CA HIS A 70 -5.78 7.11 -22.63
C HIS A 70 -5.81 7.10 -24.17
N ALA A 71 -6.87 7.65 -24.77
CA ALA A 71 -7.06 7.62 -26.23
C ALA A 71 -5.92 8.26 -27.04
N ARG A 72 -5.12 9.13 -26.42
CA ARG A 72 -3.99 9.85 -27.04
C ARG A 72 -2.63 9.38 -26.53
N ASP A 73 -2.61 8.39 -25.64
CA ASP A 73 -1.36 7.84 -25.13
C ASP A 73 -0.84 6.78 -26.10
N ASP A 74 0.48 6.74 -26.28
CA ASP A 74 1.11 5.57 -26.89
C ASP A 74 0.83 4.33 -26.04
N VAL A 75 0.82 3.18 -26.69
CA VAL A 75 0.49 1.87 -26.14
C VAL A 75 1.75 1.03 -26.07
N ILE A 76 2.04 0.49 -24.89
CA ILE A 76 3.08 -0.50 -24.68
C ILE A 76 2.45 -1.88 -24.82
N LEU A 77 3.02 -2.71 -25.69
CA LEU A 77 2.71 -4.14 -25.80
C LEU A 77 3.90 -4.94 -25.28
N GLU A 78 3.66 -5.77 -24.27
CA GLU A 78 4.66 -6.58 -23.59
C GLU A 78 4.23 -8.05 -23.49
N GLU A 79 5.19 -8.96 -23.34
CA GLU A 79 4.89 -10.35 -22.98
C GLU A 79 4.16 -10.42 -21.62
N HIS A 80 3.25 -11.38 -21.47
CA HIS A 80 2.65 -11.65 -20.18
C HIS A 80 3.59 -12.48 -19.30
N ILE A 81 3.83 -12.01 -18.08
CA ILE A 81 4.61 -12.72 -17.06
C ILE A 81 3.64 -13.32 -16.06
N GLU A 82 3.72 -14.64 -15.89
CA GLU A 82 2.96 -15.35 -14.87
C GLU A 82 3.66 -15.26 -13.51
N GLY A 83 2.85 -15.08 -12.46
CA GLY A 83 3.34 -15.02 -11.09
C GLY A 83 2.52 -14.07 -10.23
N GLU A 84 2.97 -13.89 -9.00
CA GLU A 84 2.39 -12.95 -8.04
C GLU A 84 3.07 -11.59 -8.15
N ALA A 85 2.32 -10.53 -7.88
CA ALA A 85 2.83 -9.16 -7.91
C ALA A 85 3.41 -8.77 -6.55
N TYR A 86 4.71 -8.43 -6.56
CA TYR A 86 5.45 -7.94 -5.41
C TYR A 86 5.81 -6.48 -5.60
N ARG A 87 5.74 -5.72 -4.51
CA ARG A 87 6.25 -4.36 -4.43
C ARG A 87 7.42 -4.33 -3.47
N ILE A 88 8.60 -4.04 -4.00
CA ILE A 88 9.87 -4.09 -3.28
C ILE A 88 10.41 -2.66 -3.13
N ILE A 89 10.70 -2.22 -1.92
CA ILE A 89 11.29 -0.91 -1.67
C ILE A 89 12.80 -1.05 -1.55
N VAL A 90 13.50 -0.34 -2.42
CA VAL A 90 14.95 -0.17 -2.38
C VAL A 90 15.28 1.19 -1.81
N LEU A 91 16.26 1.24 -0.92
CA LEU A 91 16.84 2.45 -0.37
C LEU A 91 18.36 2.34 -0.45
N GLY A 92 18.98 3.16 -1.30
CA GLY A 92 20.40 3.06 -1.60
C GLY A 92 20.77 1.70 -2.17
N ASP A 93 21.58 0.95 -1.42
CA ASP A 93 22.11 -0.36 -1.79
C ASP A 93 21.33 -1.54 -1.20
N GLU A 94 20.21 -1.29 -0.52
CA GLU A 94 19.47 -2.31 0.24
C GLU A 94 17.99 -2.37 -0.16
N VAL A 95 17.45 -3.59 -0.22
CA VAL A 95 16.00 -3.80 -0.15
C VAL A 95 15.55 -3.71 1.29
N VAL A 96 14.77 -2.67 1.62
CA VAL A 96 14.31 -2.44 2.99
C VAL A 96 12.94 -3.04 3.27
N SER A 97 12.17 -3.38 2.24
CA SER A 97 10.83 -3.96 2.41
C SER A 97 10.32 -4.63 1.15
N ALA A 98 9.50 -5.67 1.26
CA ALA A 98 8.87 -6.35 0.14
C ALA A 98 7.47 -6.87 0.49
N LEU A 99 6.46 -6.36 -0.21
CA LEU A 99 5.06 -6.78 -0.04
C LEU A 99 4.60 -7.62 -1.22
N ILE A 100 3.87 -8.69 -0.93
CA ILE A 100 2.99 -9.30 -1.93
C ILE A 100 1.61 -8.64 -1.89
N SER A 101 1.04 -8.33 -3.05
CA SER A 101 -0.29 -7.73 -3.16
C SER A 101 -1.31 -8.75 -3.67
N ARG A 102 -2.20 -9.22 -2.79
CA ARG A 102 -3.20 -10.22 -3.13
C ARG A 102 -4.61 -9.62 -3.19
N ARG A 103 -5.46 -10.26 -3.98
CA ARG A 103 -6.90 -10.01 -3.93
C ARG A 103 -7.41 -10.37 -2.54
N GLY A 104 -8.35 -9.59 -2.03
CA GLY A 104 -9.07 -9.96 -0.82
C GLY A 104 -9.81 -11.27 -1.04
N ALA A 105 -9.67 -12.18 -0.08
CA ALA A 105 -10.30 -13.50 -0.11
C ALA A 105 -10.71 -13.95 1.29
N VAL A 106 -11.71 -14.81 1.38
CA VAL A 106 -12.12 -15.47 2.62
C VAL A 106 -12.01 -16.98 2.47
N THR A 107 -11.63 -17.65 3.56
CA THR A 107 -11.45 -19.11 3.61
C THR A 107 -12.48 -19.71 4.55
N GLY A 108 -13.16 -20.76 4.09
CA GLY A 108 -14.16 -21.47 4.87
C GLY A 108 -13.59 -22.17 6.09
N ASP A 109 -14.34 -22.11 7.17
CA ASP A 109 -14.15 -22.91 8.39
C ASP A 109 -15.20 -24.02 8.54
N GLY A 110 -16.14 -24.14 7.58
CA GLY A 110 -17.23 -25.11 7.62
C GLY A 110 -18.43 -24.70 8.47
N GLU A 111 -18.37 -23.55 9.15
CA GLU A 111 -19.42 -23.11 10.08
C GLU A 111 -20.00 -21.74 9.69
N LYS A 112 -19.12 -20.78 9.36
CA LYS A 112 -19.53 -19.40 9.09
C LYS A 112 -19.92 -19.19 7.63
N THR A 113 -20.88 -18.31 7.45
CA THR A 113 -21.25 -17.79 6.13
C THR A 113 -20.15 -16.91 5.56
N VAL A 114 -20.11 -16.78 4.23
CA VAL A 114 -19.22 -15.82 3.54
C VAL A 114 -19.38 -14.40 4.10
N ARG A 115 -20.60 -13.99 4.45
CA ARG A 115 -20.88 -12.69 5.09
C ARG A 115 -20.15 -12.52 6.41
N GLU A 116 -20.23 -13.52 7.29
CA GLU A 116 -19.58 -13.50 8.60
C GLU A 116 -18.05 -13.50 8.46
N LEU A 117 -17.50 -14.30 7.55
CA LEU A 117 -16.06 -14.30 7.26
C LEU A 117 -15.57 -12.94 6.75
N ILE A 118 -16.35 -12.27 5.89
CA ILE A 118 -16.05 -10.89 5.43
C ILE A 118 -16.14 -9.90 6.59
N GLU A 119 -17.08 -10.07 7.52
CA GLU A 119 -17.21 -9.23 8.71
C GLU A 119 -16.03 -9.38 9.66
N GLU A 120 -15.59 -10.61 9.94
CA GLU A 120 -14.38 -10.88 10.72
C GLU A 120 -13.15 -10.23 10.09
N ARG A 121 -12.98 -10.39 8.76
CA ARG A 121 -11.88 -9.74 8.05
C ARG A 121 -11.98 -8.21 8.13
N GLN A 122 -13.18 -7.64 8.03
CA GLN A 122 -13.37 -6.21 8.16
C GLN A 122 -13.00 -5.71 9.56
N GLN A 123 -13.26 -6.46 10.62
CA GLN A 123 -12.83 -6.10 11.97
C GLN A 123 -11.31 -6.06 12.09
N GLN A 124 -10.61 -7.03 11.51
CA GLN A 124 -9.14 -7.01 11.45
C GLN A 124 -8.62 -5.76 10.72
N ARG A 125 -9.23 -5.40 9.58
CA ARG A 125 -8.86 -4.21 8.82
C ARG A 125 -9.10 -2.90 9.57
N LEU A 126 -10.08 -2.84 10.47
CA LEU A 126 -10.33 -1.65 11.30
C LEU A 126 -9.23 -1.40 12.35
N LEU A 127 -8.49 -2.44 12.75
CA LEU A 127 -7.36 -2.32 13.68
C LEU A 127 -6.06 -1.88 12.99
N ASN A 128 -6.00 -1.95 11.66
CA ASN A 128 -4.82 -1.57 10.89
C ASN A 128 -4.91 -0.08 10.46
N PRO A 129 -3.97 0.79 10.86
CA PRO A 129 -4.02 2.23 10.56
C PRO A 129 -4.08 2.56 9.06
N HIS A 130 -3.46 1.74 8.20
CA HIS A 130 -3.53 1.90 6.76
C HIS A 130 -4.88 1.44 6.20
N LEU A 131 -5.53 0.42 6.78
CA LEU A 131 -6.75 -0.17 6.22
C LEU A 131 -8.05 0.36 6.82
N MET A 132 -8.02 1.02 7.98
CA MET A 132 -9.21 1.46 8.71
C MET A 132 -10.12 2.41 7.92
N ALA A 133 -9.54 3.25 7.05
CA ALA A 133 -10.27 4.17 6.17
C ALA A 133 -10.63 3.55 4.79
N ARG A 134 -10.34 2.25 4.60
CA ARG A 134 -10.46 1.52 3.33
C ARG A 134 -11.29 0.24 3.51
N PRO A 135 -12.59 0.35 3.83
CA PRO A 135 -13.43 -0.81 4.09
C PRO A 135 -13.69 -1.65 2.84
N ILE A 136 -13.91 -2.94 3.05
CA ILE A 136 -14.34 -3.88 2.01
C ILE A 136 -15.72 -3.44 1.51
N ARG A 137 -15.83 -3.15 0.20
CA ARG A 137 -17.07 -2.65 -0.39
C ARG A 137 -18.07 -3.78 -0.58
N ARG A 138 -19.17 -3.73 0.16
CA ARG A 138 -20.33 -4.62 -0.02
C ARG A 138 -21.26 -4.01 -1.07
N GLY A 139 -21.57 -4.75 -2.13
CA GLY A 139 -22.45 -4.28 -3.21
C GLY A 139 -22.53 -5.25 -4.38
N SER A 140 -23.19 -4.82 -5.46
CA SER A 140 -23.46 -5.66 -6.64
C SER A 140 -22.19 -6.28 -7.25
N ARG A 141 -21.05 -5.57 -7.22
CA ARG A 141 -19.77 -6.11 -7.68
C ARG A 141 -19.32 -7.33 -6.89
N LEU A 142 -19.44 -7.30 -5.55
CA LEU A 142 -19.11 -8.43 -4.69
C LEU A 142 -20.06 -9.60 -4.96
N THR A 143 -21.37 -9.35 -5.00
CA THR A 143 -22.37 -10.38 -5.30
C THR A 143 -22.11 -11.05 -6.65
N HIS A 144 -21.75 -10.27 -7.69
CA HIS A 144 -21.41 -10.80 -9.00
C HIS A 144 -20.14 -11.66 -8.97
N LEU A 145 -19.10 -11.23 -8.24
CA LEU A 145 -17.85 -12.00 -8.11
C LEU A 145 -18.06 -13.33 -7.38
N LEU A 146 -18.87 -13.33 -6.31
CA LEU A 146 -19.23 -14.53 -5.57
C LEU A 146 -20.03 -15.50 -6.46
N ALA A 147 -21.01 -15.00 -7.22
CA ALA A 147 -21.81 -15.82 -8.11
C ALA A 147 -20.97 -16.52 -9.20
N ARG A 148 -19.89 -15.89 -9.68
CA ARG A 148 -18.94 -16.51 -10.64
C ARG A 148 -18.11 -17.66 -10.04
N GLN A 149 -18.11 -17.78 -8.72
CA GLN A 149 -17.42 -18.83 -7.96
C GLN A 149 -18.43 -19.81 -7.33
N ASP A 150 -19.69 -19.79 -7.81
CA ASP A 150 -20.80 -20.62 -7.34
C ASP A 150 -21.07 -20.49 -5.84
N VAL A 151 -20.93 -19.28 -5.29
CA VAL A 151 -21.18 -18.96 -3.88
C VAL A 151 -22.03 -17.69 -3.72
N THR A 152 -22.72 -17.58 -2.60
CA THR A 152 -23.46 -16.39 -2.20
C THR A 152 -22.95 -15.88 -0.84
N LEU A 153 -23.43 -14.71 -0.41
CA LEU A 153 -23.08 -14.18 0.92
C LEU A 153 -23.55 -15.09 2.07
N ASP A 154 -24.60 -15.87 1.84
CA ASP A 154 -25.20 -16.74 2.86
C ASP A 154 -24.72 -18.20 2.73
N SER A 155 -23.83 -18.49 1.77
CA SER A 155 -23.16 -19.78 1.66
C SER A 155 -22.19 -20.00 2.81
N VAL A 156 -22.17 -21.22 3.37
CA VAL A 156 -21.09 -21.70 4.24
C VAL A 156 -20.07 -22.42 3.38
N LEU A 157 -18.81 -22.03 3.47
CA LEU A 157 -17.73 -22.61 2.68
C LEU A 157 -17.16 -23.83 3.40
N GLU A 158 -16.83 -24.87 2.64
CA GLU A 158 -16.10 -26.04 3.16
C GLU A 158 -14.77 -25.60 3.81
N PRO A 159 -14.32 -26.28 4.89
CA PRO A 159 -13.04 -25.99 5.51
C PRO A 159 -11.89 -25.96 4.50
N GLY A 160 -11.16 -24.84 4.47
CA GLY A 160 -10.02 -24.64 3.55
C GLY A 160 -10.38 -24.15 2.14
N ARG A 161 -11.66 -24.18 1.73
CA ARG A 161 -12.09 -23.58 0.46
C ARG A 161 -11.96 -22.06 0.54
N THR A 162 -11.19 -21.47 -0.37
CA THR A 162 -10.99 -20.01 -0.44
C THR A 162 -11.76 -19.43 -1.63
N VAL A 163 -12.39 -18.27 -1.42
CA VAL A 163 -13.10 -17.51 -2.46
C VAL A 163 -12.64 -16.06 -2.49
N GLU A 164 -12.49 -15.50 -3.69
CA GLU A 164 -12.15 -14.10 -3.88
C GLU A 164 -13.36 -13.20 -3.58
N ILE A 165 -13.12 -12.11 -2.86
CA ILE A 165 -14.11 -11.08 -2.53
C ILE A 165 -13.80 -9.74 -3.21
N THR A 166 -12.71 -9.65 -3.97
CA THR A 166 -12.31 -8.47 -4.74
C THR A 166 -11.74 -8.83 -6.10
N TYR A 167 -11.97 -7.98 -7.12
CA TYR A 167 -11.42 -8.16 -8.47
C TYR A 167 -9.93 -7.81 -8.61
N GLY A 168 -9.34 -7.15 -7.63
CA GLY A 168 -7.96 -6.66 -7.72
C GLY A 168 -7.32 -6.57 -6.34
N SER A 169 -6.01 -6.43 -6.32
CA SER A 169 -5.20 -6.45 -5.09
C SER A 169 -5.06 -5.07 -4.41
N ASN A 170 -5.68 -4.02 -4.95
CA ASN A 170 -5.63 -2.69 -4.35
C ASN A 170 -6.31 -2.66 -2.98
N THR A 171 -5.62 -2.16 -1.95
CA THR A 171 -6.14 -2.06 -0.58
C THR A 171 -7.43 -1.25 -0.48
N SER A 172 -7.60 -0.22 -1.32
CA SER A 172 -8.82 0.60 -1.42
C SER A 172 -10.06 -0.16 -1.93
N GLN A 173 -9.86 -1.33 -2.55
CA GLN A 173 -10.91 -2.23 -3.02
C GLN A 173 -11.08 -3.46 -2.13
N GLY A 174 -10.31 -3.57 -1.05
CA GLY A 174 -10.31 -4.74 -0.15
C GLY A 174 -9.16 -5.72 -0.39
N GLY A 175 -8.20 -5.38 -1.26
CA GLY A 175 -6.96 -6.14 -1.40
C GLY A 175 -6.13 -6.13 -0.11
N GLU A 176 -5.22 -7.10 -0.02
CA GLU A 176 -4.47 -7.42 1.19
C GLU A 176 -3.00 -7.58 0.86
N HIS A 177 -2.16 -6.97 1.70
CA HIS A 177 -0.71 -7.03 1.53
C HIS A 177 -0.08 -7.80 2.68
N ALA A 178 0.93 -8.60 2.36
CA ALA A 178 1.74 -9.31 3.35
C ALA A 178 3.22 -8.98 3.16
N GLN A 179 3.93 -8.73 4.26
CA GLN A 179 5.39 -8.60 4.27
C GLN A 179 6.04 -9.96 4.03
N VAL A 180 6.98 -10.02 3.09
CA VAL A 180 7.61 -11.27 2.65
C VAL A 180 9.13 -11.14 2.44
N LEU A 181 9.73 -10.02 2.87
CA LEU A 181 11.16 -9.75 2.66
C LEU A 181 12.07 -10.87 3.15
N ASP A 182 11.77 -11.43 4.31
CA ASP A 182 12.52 -12.51 4.97
C ASP A 182 12.56 -13.82 4.18
N ARG A 183 11.64 -14.01 3.25
CA ARG A 183 11.51 -15.20 2.41
C ARG A 183 12.10 -15.03 1.01
N MET A 184 12.48 -13.81 0.64
CA MET A 184 12.95 -13.53 -0.72
C MET A 184 14.38 -14.04 -0.94
N HIS A 185 14.58 -14.75 -2.04
CA HIS A 185 15.87 -15.23 -2.48
C HIS A 185 16.82 -14.05 -2.79
N PRO A 186 18.12 -14.11 -2.43
CA PRO A 186 19.08 -13.02 -2.63
C PRO A 186 19.13 -12.45 -4.06
N SER A 187 19.03 -13.30 -5.08
CA SER A 187 19.04 -12.85 -6.49
C SER A 187 17.89 -11.87 -6.82
N ILE A 188 16.74 -11.99 -6.15
CA ILE A 188 15.61 -11.07 -6.31
C ILE A 188 15.94 -9.72 -5.69
N LEU A 189 16.58 -9.74 -4.52
CA LEU A 189 17.00 -8.53 -3.81
C LEU A 189 18.06 -7.77 -4.61
N GLU A 190 19.08 -8.48 -5.09
CA GLU A 190 20.15 -7.95 -5.94
C GLU A 190 19.57 -7.32 -7.22
N ALA A 191 18.71 -8.04 -7.95
CA ALA A 191 18.09 -7.50 -9.15
C ALA A 191 17.24 -6.24 -8.87
N SER A 192 16.57 -6.19 -7.71
CA SER A 192 15.78 -5.02 -7.31
C SER A 192 16.69 -3.81 -7.07
N VAL A 193 17.80 -3.98 -6.35
CA VAL A 193 18.80 -2.93 -6.10
C VAL A 193 19.40 -2.43 -7.42
N GLU A 194 19.87 -3.33 -8.27
CA GLU A 194 20.48 -2.98 -9.55
C GLU A 194 19.50 -2.25 -10.48
N SER A 195 18.21 -2.62 -10.43
CA SER A 195 17.18 -1.93 -11.22
C SER A 195 17.00 -0.46 -10.84
N VAL A 196 17.10 -0.12 -9.55
CA VAL A 196 16.99 1.26 -9.06
C VAL A 196 18.28 2.03 -9.33
N LYS A 197 19.44 1.42 -9.12
CA LYS A 197 20.75 2.02 -9.45
C LYS A 197 20.91 2.36 -10.92
N ALA A 198 20.26 1.60 -11.81
CA ALA A 198 20.26 1.88 -13.24
C ALA A 198 19.67 3.26 -13.57
N LEU A 199 18.87 3.86 -12.68
CA LEU A 199 18.23 5.16 -12.84
C LEU A 199 19.04 6.26 -12.12
N PRO A 200 19.78 7.12 -12.84
CA PRO A 200 20.64 8.13 -12.21
C PRO A 200 19.84 9.10 -11.34
N GLY A 201 20.31 9.31 -10.11
CA GLY A 201 19.70 10.23 -9.15
C GLY A 201 18.53 9.64 -8.34
N LEU A 202 18.17 8.38 -8.57
CA LEU A 202 17.13 7.70 -7.80
C LEU A 202 17.72 7.02 -6.55
N GLY A 203 17.75 7.74 -5.42
CA GLY A 203 18.28 7.21 -4.15
C GLY A 203 17.36 6.21 -3.43
N PHE A 204 16.09 6.14 -3.84
CA PHE A 204 15.12 5.16 -3.37
C PHE A 204 14.08 4.89 -4.46
N GLY A 205 13.50 3.70 -4.49
CA GLY A 205 12.49 3.35 -5.48
C GLY A 205 11.63 2.17 -5.06
N GLY A 206 10.41 2.12 -5.60
CA GLY A 206 9.54 0.95 -5.48
C GLY A 206 9.57 0.14 -6.77
N VAL A 207 10.08 -1.08 -6.68
CA VAL A 207 10.19 -2.03 -7.78
C VAL A 207 8.94 -2.91 -7.76
N ASP A 208 8.13 -2.84 -8.80
CA ASP A 208 7.00 -3.76 -9.00
C ASP A 208 7.49 -4.95 -9.83
N PHE A 209 7.52 -6.12 -9.18
CA PHE A 209 8.16 -7.34 -9.67
C PHE A 209 7.13 -8.47 -9.72
N ILE A 210 6.93 -9.09 -10.87
CA ILE A 210 6.14 -10.32 -10.99
C ILE A 210 7.08 -11.52 -10.83
N ILE A 211 6.80 -12.38 -9.85
CA ILE A 211 7.65 -13.51 -9.48
C ILE A 211 6.76 -14.72 -9.20
N SER A 212 7.13 -15.88 -9.74
CA SER A 212 6.39 -17.13 -9.50
C SER A 212 6.65 -17.69 -8.09
N ASP A 213 7.92 -17.74 -7.68
CA ASP A 213 8.34 -18.31 -6.40
C ASP A 213 9.48 -17.48 -5.79
N ILE A 214 9.17 -16.71 -4.75
CA ILE A 214 10.14 -15.81 -4.12
C ILE A 214 11.28 -16.52 -3.41
N GLU A 215 11.17 -17.81 -3.13
CA GLU A 215 12.23 -18.57 -2.43
C GLU A 215 13.24 -19.19 -3.41
N LYS A 216 12.95 -19.16 -4.72
CA LYS A 216 13.85 -19.65 -5.76
C LYS A 216 14.71 -18.55 -6.37
N PRO A 217 15.89 -18.89 -6.91
CA PRO A 217 16.71 -17.92 -7.66
C PRO A 217 16.03 -17.53 -8.98
N LEU A 218 16.42 -16.36 -9.51
CA LEU A 218 15.85 -15.80 -10.74
C LEU A 218 16.19 -16.63 -11.99
N ASP A 219 17.31 -17.36 -12.00
CA ASP A 219 17.75 -18.19 -13.13
C ASP A 219 16.96 -19.52 -13.24
N GLN A 220 16.16 -19.87 -12.24
CA GLN A 220 15.35 -21.10 -12.19
C GLN A 220 13.85 -20.85 -12.35
N GLN A 221 13.45 -19.61 -12.66
CA GLN A 221 12.05 -19.25 -12.81
C GLN A 221 11.84 -18.11 -13.80
N ARG A 222 10.59 -17.94 -14.25
CA ARG A 222 10.20 -16.75 -14.99
C ARG A 222 9.78 -15.67 -13.99
N ALA A 223 10.38 -14.50 -14.11
CA ALA A 223 10.07 -13.33 -13.31
C ALA A 223 10.44 -12.07 -14.11
N ALA A 224 9.80 -10.93 -13.84
CA ALA A 224 10.18 -9.68 -14.47
C ALA A 224 9.81 -8.44 -13.65
N ILE A 225 10.66 -7.41 -13.72
CA ILE A 225 10.40 -6.08 -13.19
C ILE A 225 9.53 -5.33 -14.19
N CYS A 226 8.29 -5.01 -13.79
CA CYS A 226 7.29 -4.39 -14.66
C CYS A 226 7.29 -2.86 -14.58
N GLU A 227 7.65 -2.31 -13.42
CA GLU A 227 7.62 -0.88 -13.16
C GLU A 227 8.61 -0.51 -12.05
N ILE A 228 9.20 0.69 -12.13
CA ILE A 228 9.96 1.30 -11.04
C ILE A 228 9.34 2.65 -10.72
N ASN A 229 8.85 2.78 -9.49
CA ASN A 229 8.19 3.95 -8.96
C ASN A 229 9.19 4.83 -8.20
N SER A 230 9.32 6.10 -8.58
CA SER A 230 10.19 7.06 -7.87
C SER A 230 9.60 7.63 -6.59
N MET A 231 8.29 7.45 -6.38
CA MET A 231 7.57 7.85 -5.17
C MET A 231 6.63 6.72 -4.73
N PRO A 232 7.17 5.59 -4.27
CA PRO A 232 6.34 4.47 -3.86
C PRO A 232 5.54 4.79 -2.60
N SER A 233 4.36 4.17 -2.49
CA SER A 233 3.57 4.20 -1.25
C SER A 233 4.30 3.42 -0.16
N VAL A 234 4.60 4.06 0.97
CA VAL A 234 5.30 3.46 2.11
C VAL A 234 4.35 3.02 3.23
N ASP A 235 3.12 3.53 3.23
CA ASP A 235 2.11 3.28 4.26
C ASP A 235 1.69 1.81 4.32
N SER A 236 1.61 1.12 3.18
CA SER A 236 1.34 -0.32 3.16
C SER A 236 2.49 -1.18 3.69
N HIS A 237 3.73 -0.68 3.65
CA HIS A 237 4.91 -1.39 4.17
C HIS A 237 5.06 -1.22 5.68
N GLU A 238 4.62 -0.07 6.21
CA GLU A 238 4.59 0.20 7.63
C GLU A 238 3.42 -0.48 8.34
N TYR A 239 2.31 -0.72 7.65
CA TYR A 239 1.14 -1.39 8.23
C TYR A 239 0.62 -2.51 7.32
N PRO A 240 1.40 -3.58 7.08
CA PRO A 240 0.90 -4.74 6.34
C PRO A 240 -0.22 -5.43 7.13
N LEU A 241 -1.08 -6.19 6.44
CA LEU A 241 -2.09 -6.99 7.14
C LEU A 241 -1.48 -8.25 7.76
N TYR A 242 -0.43 -8.79 7.13
CA TYR A 242 0.29 -9.98 7.58
C TYR A 242 1.80 -9.75 7.51
N GLY A 243 2.55 -10.41 8.39
CA GLY A 243 4.01 -10.27 8.48
C GLY A 243 4.44 -9.05 9.31
N GLU A 244 5.76 -8.85 9.41
CA GLU A 244 6.33 -7.83 10.29
C GLU A 244 6.21 -6.42 9.67
N PRO A 245 5.69 -5.43 10.43
CA PRO A 245 5.74 -4.02 10.06
C PRO A 245 7.17 -3.51 9.86
N ILE A 246 7.41 -2.75 8.79
CA ILE A 246 8.70 -2.06 8.59
C ILE A 246 8.45 -0.57 8.46
N SER A 247 9.03 0.24 9.36
CA SER A 247 8.97 1.71 9.22
C SER A 247 9.94 2.18 8.13
N VAL A 248 9.51 1.98 6.88
CA VAL A 248 10.16 2.52 5.68
C VAL A 248 10.30 4.04 5.78
N PRO A 249 9.32 4.83 6.28
CA PRO A 249 9.50 6.27 6.45
C PRO A 249 10.69 6.63 7.35
N ARG A 250 10.88 5.94 8.49
CA ARG A 250 12.03 6.17 9.37
C ARG A 250 13.34 5.90 8.63
N LYS A 251 13.47 4.74 7.99
CA LYS A 251 14.67 4.37 7.23
C LYS A 251 15.00 5.41 6.14
N MET A 252 13.99 5.88 5.41
CA MET A 252 14.17 6.91 4.39
C MET A 252 14.65 8.25 4.97
N VAL A 253 14.12 8.68 6.12
CA VAL A 253 14.56 9.91 6.81
C VAL A 253 15.99 9.77 7.31
N GLU A 254 16.33 8.63 7.91
CA GLU A 254 17.68 8.32 8.40
C GLU A 254 18.70 8.35 7.25
N ALA A 255 18.43 7.63 6.16
CA ALA A 255 19.30 7.62 4.98
C ALA A 255 19.44 9.01 4.34
N SER A 256 18.35 9.79 4.27
CA SER A 256 18.39 11.15 3.74
C SER A 256 19.21 12.10 4.62
N ALA A 257 19.10 11.97 5.95
CA ALA A 257 19.87 12.76 6.89
C ALA A 257 21.36 12.42 6.81
N GLU A 258 21.70 11.13 6.75
CA GLU A 258 23.07 10.65 6.55
C GLU A 258 23.68 11.21 5.26
N ALA A 259 22.98 11.08 4.13
CA ALA A 259 23.41 11.61 2.84
C ALA A 259 23.62 13.13 2.84
N ALA A 260 22.86 13.86 3.67
CA ALA A 260 22.97 15.30 3.84
C ALA A 260 24.00 15.72 4.91
N GLY A 261 24.66 14.77 5.60
CA GLY A 261 25.55 15.05 6.72
C GLY A 261 24.83 15.65 7.94
N ILE A 262 23.52 15.42 8.06
CA ILE A 262 22.68 15.88 9.16
C ILE A 262 22.70 14.81 10.26
N SER A 263 23.29 15.14 11.41
CA SER A 263 23.19 14.29 12.59
C SER A 263 21.77 14.33 13.14
N LEU A 264 21.06 13.20 13.04
CA LEU A 264 19.82 13.02 13.78
C LEU A 264 20.15 12.84 15.26
N ARG A 265 19.33 13.44 16.13
CA ARG A 265 19.39 13.18 17.57
C ARG A 265 18.76 11.83 17.84
N GLU A 266 19.21 11.14 18.88
CA GLU A 266 18.54 9.93 19.34
C GLU A 266 17.06 10.21 19.62
N TYR A 267 16.21 9.29 19.18
CA TYR A 267 14.79 9.34 19.49
C TYR A 267 14.61 9.28 21.00
N ASN A 268 14.02 10.32 21.58
CA ASN A 268 13.68 10.30 22.99
C ASN A 268 12.34 9.58 23.17
N PRO A 269 12.31 8.37 23.77
CA PRO A 269 11.07 7.63 23.96
C PRO A 269 10.17 8.26 25.03
N HIS A 270 10.65 9.29 25.75
CA HIS A 270 9.89 10.03 26.73
C HIS A 270 9.82 11.51 26.35
N LEU A 271 8.61 12.05 26.28
CA LEU A 271 8.41 13.46 25.99
C LEU A 271 7.90 14.17 27.23
N SER A 272 8.42 15.38 27.45
CA SER A 272 7.84 16.40 28.29
C SER A 272 7.40 17.53 27.39
N VAL A 273 6.10 17.82 27.35
CA VAL A 273 5.53 18.86 26.49
C VAL A 273 4.66 19.81 27.29
N HIS A 274 4.74 21.07 26.94
CA HIS A 274 3.78 22.10 27.33
C HIS A 274 2.84 22.33 26.17
N ALA A 275 1.54 22.13 26.39
CA ALA A 275 0.52 22.43 25.41
C ALA A 275 -0.45 23.52 25.87
N GLU A 276 -0.84 24.41 24.96
CA GLU A 276 -1.94 25.37 25.16
C GLU A 276 -3.08 25.05 24.19
N ILE A 277 -4.26 24.78 24.74
CA ILE A 277 -5.46 24.42 23.99
C ILE A 277 -6.46 25.58 24.06
N ASP A 278 -6.80 26.19 22.92
CA ASP A 278 -7.89 27.16 22.80
C ASP A 278 -9.22 26.41 22.58
N ALA A 279 -9.87 26.05 23.68
CA ALA A 279 -11.18 25.41 23.71
C ALA A 279 -12.05 26.11 24.76
N THR A 280 -13.30 26.42 24.41
CA THR A 280 -14.22 27.12 25.32
C THR A 280 -14.28 26.42 26.69
N ASP A 281 -13.76 27.08 27.74
CA ASP A 281 -13.48 26.52 29.07
C ASP A 281 -14.75 26.04 29.82
N ARG A 282 -15.92 26.28 29.25
CA ARG A 282 -17.21 25.97 29.88
C ARG A 282 -17.63 24.51 29.78
N ASN A 283 -16.80 23.61 29.23
CA ASN A 283 -17.13 22.19 29.21
C ASN A 283 -16.27 21.35 30.18
N PRO A 284 -16.66 21.25 31.47
CA PRO A 284 -16.04 20.35 32.44
C PRO A 284 -15.99 18.88 32.01
N ARG A 285 -16.86 18.44 31.08
CA ARG A 285 -16.82 17.07 30.55
C ARG A 285 -15.58 16.88 29.67
N TYR A 286 -15.25 17.84 28.82
CA TYR A 286 -14.05 17.79 27.97
C TYR A 286 -12.76 17.73 28.80
N ARG A 287 -12.59 18.59 29.82
CA ARG A 287 -11.40 18.53 30.69
C ARG A 287 -11.28 17.21 31.47
N ARG A 288 -12.40 16.68 31.96
CA ARG A 288 -12.41 15.37 32.65
C ARG A 288 -12.06 14.24 31.69
N TRP A 289 -12.54 14.33 30.46
CA TRP A 289 -12.22 13.36 29.41
C TRP A 289 -10.73 13.42 29.05
N LEU A 290 -10.16 14.61 28.81
CA LEU A 290 -8.72 14.78 28.58
C LEU A 290 -7.87 14.16 29.69
N ARG A 291 -8.23 14.39 30.96
CA ARG A 291 -7.56 13.76 32.11
C ARG A 291 -7.66 12.24 32.10
N ARG A 292 -8.84 11.71 31.75
CA ARG A 292 -9.05 10.27 31.64
C ARG A 292 -8.18 9.68 30.52
N GLN A 293 -8.15 10.30 29.34
CA GLN A 293 -7.28 9.84 28.25
C GLN A 293 -5.81 9.84 28.65
N ALA A 294 -5.34 10.84 29.40
CA ALA A 294 -3.96 10.84 29.90
C ALA A 294 -3.70 9.66 30.83
N MET A 295 -4.62 9.40 31.76
CA MET A 295 -4.54 8.27 32.69
C MET A 295 -4.56 6.92 31.98
N ASP A 296 -5.47 6.74 31.03
CA ASP A 296 -5.60 5.50 30.24
C ASP A 296 -4.34 5.24 29.40
N LEU A 297 -3.67 6.31 28.95
CA LEU A 297 -2.41 6.27 28.20
C LEU A 297 -1.16 6.23 29.11
N GLY A 298 -1.31 6.23 30.44
CA GLY A 298 -0.18 6.17 31.39
C GLY A 298 0.67 7.44 31.46
N LEU A 299 0.08 8.62 31.20
CA LEU A 299 0.76 9.91 31.18
C LEU A 299 0.63 10.67 32.50
N ASP A 300 1.70 11.34 32.96
CA ASP A 300 1.58 12.42 33.95
C ASP A 300 1.03 13.66 33.25
N CYS A 301 -0.10 14.15 33.72
CA CYS A 301 -0.82 15.24 33.06
C CYS A 301 -1.38 16.24 34.06
N ARG A 302 -0.94 17.49 33.95
CA ARG A 302 -1.47 18.62 34.72
C ARG A 302 -2.18 19.60 33.82
N LEU A 303 -3.50 19.69 33.96
CA LEU A 303 -4.32 20.65 33.21
C LEU A 303 -4.81 21.77 34.11
N ARG A 304 -4.57 23.02 33.69
CA ARG A 304 -4.97 24.25 34.39
C ARG A 304 -5.71 25.18 33.43
N PRO A 305 -6.91 25.65 33.76
CA PRO A 305 -7.59 26.66 32.95
C PRO A 305 -6.84 28.00 33.03
N ILE A 306 -6.78 28.73 31.90
CA ILE A 306 -6.23 30.08 31.80
C ILE A 306 -7.28 30.96 31.11
N GLY A 307 -7.89 31.86 31.88
CA GLY A 307 -9.00 32.67 31.39
C GLY A 307 -10.23 31.82 31.05
N SER A 308 -11.07 32.29 30.12
CA SER A 308 -12.38 31.66 29.81
C SER A 308 -12.39 30.74 28.59
N ARG A 309 -11.24 30.58 27.91
CA ARG A 309 -11.13 29.84 26.63
C ARG A 309 -9.87 29.01 26.47
N ARG A 310 -8.91 29.07 27.40
CA ARG A 310 -7.64 28.36 27.24
C ARG A 310 -7.41 27.37 28.36
N ILE A 311 -6.76 26.27 28.02
CA ILE A 311 -6.30 25.24 28.95
C ILE A 311 -4.81 25.08 28.72
N LYS A 312 -4.01 25.25 29.78
CA LYS A 312 -2.61 24.88 29.78
C LYS A 312 -2.45 23.46 30.28
N VAL A 313 -1.62 22.70 29.58
CA VAL A 313 -1.38 21.28 29.81
C VAL A 313 0.12 21.08 29.92
N ASP A 314 0.55 20.51 31.03
CA ASP A 314 1.88 19.93 31.17
C ASP A 314 1.70 18.42 31.07
N LEU A 315 2.35 17.78 30.10
CA LEU A 315 2.20 16.35 29.81
C LEU A 315 3.57 15.69 29.75
N GLN A 316 3.73 14.57 30.45
CA GLN A 316 4.96 13.80 30.47
C GLN A 316 4.66 12.30 30.39
N GLY A 317 5.44 11.57 29.60
CA GLY A 317 5.35 10.11 29.50
C GLY A 317 5.95 9.60 28.20
N GLY A 318 5.55 8.40 27.79
CA GLY A 318 5.98 7.81 26.52
C GLY A 318 5.63 8.71 25.32
N ALA A 319 6.54 8.84 24.37
CA ALA A 319 6.40 9.72 23.21
C ALA A 319 5.16 9.41 22.36
N GLU A 320 4.88 8.13 22.10
CA GLU A 320 3.67 7.67 21.41
C GLU A 320 2.37 8.00 22.19
N PRO A 321 2.23 7.62 23.48
CA PRO A 321 1.16 8.09 24.33
C PRO A 321 0.95 9.61 24.32
N VAL A 322 2.03 10.40 24.42
CA VAL A 322 1.97 11.87 24.37
C VAL A 322 1.40 12.35 23.03
N ALA A 323 1.88 11.81 21.91
CA ALA A 323 1.39 12.14 20.58
C ALA A 323 -0.10 11.75 20.40
N ALA A 324 -0.48 10.56 20.85
CA ALA A 324 -1.86 10.08 20.80
C ALA A 324 -2.79 10.99 21.62
N TRP A 325 -2.37 11.38 22.81
CA TRP A 325 -3.14 12.31 23.65
C TRP A 325 -3.32 13.67 22.99
N LEU A 326 -2.27 14.22 22.37
CA LEU A 326 -2.33 15.50 21.65
C LEU A 326 -3.31 15.40 20.47
N ALA A 327 -3.30 14.31 19.70
CA ALA A 327 -4.25 14.08 18.62
C ALA A 327 -5.71 13.98 19.14
N LEU A 328 -5.93 13.23 20.23
CA LEU A 328 -7.23 13.12 20.89
C LEU A 328 -7.73 14.46 21.39
N SER A 329 -6.83 15.36 21.82
CA SER A 329 -7.22 16.69 22.26
C SER A 329 -7.89 17.50 21.14
N ILE A 330 -7.51 17.25 19.88
CA ILE A 330 -8.11 17.85 18.68
C ILE A 330 -9.41 17.13 18.32
N HIS A 331 -9.43 15.79 18.36
CA HIS A 331 -10.55 14.95 17.93
C HIS A 331 -11.44 14.50 19.10
N SER A 332 -12.10 15.46 19.75
CA SER A 332 -12.95 15.22 20.91
C SER A 332 -14.32 14.62 20.56
N PRO A 333 -14.82 13.61 21.29
CA PRO A 333 -16.18 13.07 21.09
C PRO A 333 -17.29 14.06 21.51
N TYR A 334 -16.93 15.20 22.09
CA TYR A 334 -17.88 16.22 22.54
C TYR A 334 -18.15 17.32 21.50
N GLY A 335 -17.66 17.18 20.27
CA GLY A 335 -17.82 18.19 19.21
C GLY A 335 -17.20 19.54 19.56
N LEU A 336 -16.21 19.52 20.45
CA LEU A 336 -15.39 20.67 20.80
C LEU A 336 -14.07 20.53 20.06
N ASP A 337 -14.01 21.12 18.87
CA ASP A 337 -12.77 21.25 18.13
C ASP A 337 -11.99 22.43 18.72
N PRO A 338 -10.83 22.20 19.37
CA PRO A 338 -10.01 23.30 19.81
C PRO A 338 -9.58 24.11 18.59
N LYS A 339 -9.64 25.45 18.71
CA LYS A 339 -9.21 26.34 17.62
C LYS A 339 -7.71 26.29 17.38
N LYS A 340 -6.95 25.95 18.42
CA LYS A 340 -5.50 25.91 18.41
C LYS A 340 -5.00 24.96 19.50
N VAL A 341 -3.99 24.17 19.15
CA VAL A 341 -3.15 23.41 20.09
C VAL A 341 -1.71 23.78 19.79
N GLU A 342 -1.07 24.55 20.66
CA GLU A 342 0.37 24.86 20.55
C GLU A 342 1.15 23.94 21.47
N VAL A 343 2.19 23.30 20.96
CA VAL A 343 3.02 22.34 21.71
C VAL A 343 4.46 22.81 21.70
N ILE A 344 5.07 22.86 22.88
CA ILE A 344 6.47 23.22 23.09
C ILE A 344 7.13 22.04 23.81
N HIS A 345 8.21 21.52 23.23
CA HIS A 345 9.06 20.54 23.93
C HIS A 345 9.77 21.24 25.09
N ALA A 346 9.61 20.68 26.29
CA ALA A 346 10.15 21.22 27.52
C ALA A 346 11.66 20.99 27.67
#